data_AF-A0A2M8P981-F1
#
_entry.id   AF-A0A2M8P981-F1
#
_cell.length_a   1.000
_cell.length_b   1.000
_cell.length_c   1.000
_cell.angle_alpha   90.00
_cell.angle_beta   90.00
_cell.angle_gamma   90.00
#
_symmetry.space_group_name_H-M   'P 1'
#
loop_
_entity.id
_entity.type
_entity.pdbx_description
1 polymer ?
#
loop_
_entity_poly.entity_id
_entity_poly.type
_entity_poly.pdbx_seq_one_letter_code
_entity_poly.pdbx_strand_id
1 'polypeptide(L)' 'LADNNGEVQVTMLNGGKATVKLMDGAIMIDNAKIVMTDIDAANGIIHVIDAVIVPAE' A
#
# COMPACT_ATOMS: atom_id res chain seq x y z
N LEU A 1 -7.45 8.97 5.49
CA LEU A 1 -8.25 8.06 4.63
C LEU A 1 -9.74 8.47 4.55
N ALA A 2 -10.14 9.67 4.95
CA ALA A 2 -11.56 10.06 5.03
C ALA A 2 -12.06 10.90 3.84
N ASP A 3 -11.28 11.01 2.76
CA ASP A 3 -11.51 11.94 1.64
C ASP A 3 -11.79 11.25 0.30
N ASN A 4 -11.68 9.92 0.18
CA ASN A 4 -11.75 9.19 -1.11
C ASN A 4 -12.47 7.83 -1.01
N ASN A 5 -13.68 7.75 -0.43
CA ASN A 5 -14.43 6.49 -0.32
C ASN A 5 -13.69 5.33 0.43
N GLY A 6 -12.63 5.63 1.18
CA GLY A 6 -11.80 4.64 1.88
C GLY A 6 -10.66 4.04 1.04
N GLU A 7 -10.41 4.56 -0.16
CA GLU A 7 -9.31 4.15 -1.05
C GLU A 7 -8.40 5.33 -1.40
N VAL A 8 -7.10 5.10 -1.52
CA VAL A 8 -6.09 6.09 -1.90
C VAL A 8 -5.23 5.51 -3.01
N GLN A 9 -5.18 6.17 -4.16
CA GLN A 9 -4.24 5.80 -5.22
C GLN A 9 -2.88 6.43 -4.99
N VAL A 10 -1.83 5.63 -5.13
CA VAL A 10 -0.43 6.04 -4.99
C VAL A 10 0.28 5.77 -6.31
N THR A 11 1.00 6.77 -6.82
CA THR A 11 1.90 6.59 -7.96
C THR A 11 3.22 5.99 -7.48
N MET A 12 3.57 4.83 -8.03
CA MET A 12 4.79 4.09 -7.72
C MET A 12 5.98 4.65 -8.51
N LEU A 13 7.21 4.36 -8.06
CA LEU A 13 8.43 4.86 -8.70
C LEU A 13 8.56 4.40 -10.17
N ASN A 14 8.05 3.21 -10.51
CA ASN A 14 8.02 2.71 -11.88
C ASN A 14 6.95 3.37 -12.77
N GLY A 15 6.23 4.38 -12.26
CA GLY A 15 5.13 5.06 -12.96
C GLY A 15 3.79 4.34 -12.90
N GLY A 16 3.76 3.12 -12.36
CA GLY A 16 2.53 2.38 -12.09
C GLY A 16 1.69 3.02 -10.98
N LYS A 17 0.47 2.52 -10.79
CA LYS A 17 -0.41 2.95 -9.70
C LYS A 17 -0.75 1.76 -8.81
N ALA A 18 -0.72 1.99 -7.51
CA ALA A 18 -1.20 1.05 -6.50
C ALA A 18 -2.36 1.68 -5.71
N THR A 19 -3.30 0.87 -5.26
CA THR A 19 -4.45 1.34 -4.47
C THR A 19 -4.32 0.87 -3.04
N VAL A 20 -4.25 1.82 -2.10
CA VAL A 20 -4.28 1.56 -0.66
C VAL A 20 -5.70 1.71 -0.15
N LYS A 21 -6.23 0.73 0.57
CA LYS A 21 -7.61 0.77 1.08
C LYS A 21 -7.76 0.07 2.42
N LEU A 22 -8.80 0.45 3.16
CA LEU A 22 -9.22 -0.29 4.35
C LEU A 22 -10.27 -1.34 3.95
N MET A 23 -9.97 -2.61 4.16
CA MET A 23 -10.87 -3.74 3.88
C MET A 23 -10.93 -4.63 5.12
N ASP A 24 -12.14 -4.88 5.63
CA ASP A 24 -12.39 -5.75 6.79
C ASP A 24 -11.50 -5.44 8.02
N GLY A 25 -11.22 -4.16 8.26
CA GLY A 25 -10.37 -3.69 9.36
C GLY A 25 -8.86 -3.85 9.13
N ALA A 26 -8.44 -4.33 7.95
CA ALA A 26 -7.05 -4.42 7.54
C ALA A 26 -6.73 -3.38 6.45
N ILE A 27 -5.52 -2.81 6.50
CA ILE A 27 -5.02 -1.95 5.42
C ILE A 27 -4.43 -2.86 4.34
N MET A 28 -4.92 -2.66 3.12
CA MET A 28 -4.52 -3.39 1.92
C MET A 28 -3.80 -2.44 0.97
N ILE A 29 -2.81 -2.95 0.27
CA ILE A 29 -2.24 -2.33 -0.94
C ILE A 29 -2.45 -3.30 -2.10
N ASP A 30 -3.29 -2.90 -3.06
CA ASP A 30 -3.87 -3.77 -4.08
C ASP A 30 -4.48 -5.04 -3.46
N ASN A 31 -3.84 -6.21 -3.65
CA ASN A 31 -4.26 -7.50 -3.10
C ASN A 31 -3.41 -7.97 -1.92
N ALA A 32 -2.41 -7.20 -1.49
CA ALA A 32 -1.51 -7.54 -0.40
C ALA A 32 -1.94 -6.83 0.90
N LYS A 33 -1.93 -7.56 2.01
CA LYS A 33 -2.24 -7.00 3.33
C LYS A 33 -0.98 -6.42 3.94
N ILE A 34 -1.09 -5.22 4.51
CA ILE A 34 -0.02 -4.62 5.30
C ILE A 34 -0.04 -5.24 6.71
N VAL A 35 1.05 -5.93 7.06
CA VAL A 35 1.18 -6.65 8.34
C VAL A 35 1.99 -5.89 9.38
N MET A 36 2.79 -4.92 8.96
CA MET A 36 3.54 -4.01 9.84
C MET A 36 3.75 -2.67 9.15
N THR A 37 3.65 -1.57 9.89
CA THR A 37 3.83 -0.20 9.40
C THR A 37 4.91 0.53 10.17
N ASP A 38 5.34 1.68 9.64
CA ASP A 38 6.11 2.70 10.37
C ASP A 38 7.47 2.21 10.88
N ILE A 39 8.13 1.36 10.08
CA ILE A 39 9.52 0.99 10.34
C ILE A 39 10.43 2.06 9.75
N ASP A 40 11.13 2.78 10.62
CA ASP A 40 12.10 3.81 10.21
C ASP A 40 13.26 3.22 9.41
N ALA A 41 13.55 3.83 8.26
CA ALA A 41 14.72 3.57 7.43
C ALA A 41 15.47 4.89 7.16
N ALA A 42 16.76 4.79 6.82
CA ALA A 42 17.60 5.97 6.60
C ALA A 42 17.08 6.95 5.53
N ASN A 43 16.20 6.48 4.65
CA ASN A 43 15.67 7.20 3.49
C ASN A 43 14.13 7.18 3.41
N GLY A 44 13.42 6.78 4.46
CA GLY A 44 11.97 6.72 4.45
C GLY A 44 11.38 5.74 5.46
N ILE A 45 10.21 5.21 5.13
CA ILE A 45 9.46 4.26 5.97
C ILE A 45 9.25 2.96 5.20
N ILE A 46 9.38 1.84 5.91
CA ILE A 46 9.05 0.51 5.38
C ILE A 46 7.69 0.07 5.93
N HIS A 47 6.86 -0.44 5.02
CA HIS A 47 5.63 -1.19 5.34
C HIS A 47 5.82 -2.63 4.86
N VAL A 48 5.54 -3.60 5.73
CA VAL A 48 5.67 -5.03 5.43
C VAL A 48 4.35 -5.56 4.90
N ILE A 49 4.40 -6.34 3.82
CA ILE A 49 3.23 -6.94 3.17
C ILE A 49 3.36 -8.47 3.11
N ASP A 50 2.22 -9.17 3.04
CA ASP A 50 2.15 -10.64 3.04
C ASP A 50 2.11 -11.28 1.64
N ALA A 51 2.00 -10.47 0.59
CA ALA A 51 1.97 -10.93 -0.79
C ALA A 51 2.85 -10.06 -1.69
N VAL A 52 3.36 -10.66 -2.78
CA VAL A 52 4.16 -9.95 -3.79
C VAL A 52 3.22 -9.16 -4.70
N ILE A 53 3.54 -7.88 -4.91
CA ILE A 53 2.88 -7.05 -5.93
C ILE A 53 3.56 -7.31 -7.27
N VAL A 54 2.78 -7.75 -8.26
CA VAL A 54 3.25 -7.93 -9.64
C VAL A 54 2.84 -6.71 -10.46
N PRO A 55 3.77 -6.04 -11.16
CA PRO A 55 3.44 -4.93 -12.05
C PRO A 55 2.43 -5.36 -13.14
N ALA A 56 1.53 -4.45 -13.53
CA ALA A 56 0.76 -4.64 -14.75
C ALA A 56 1.71 -4.57 -15.96
N GLU A 57 1.52 -5.47 -16.93
CA GLU A 57 2.22 -5.47 -18.23
C GLU A 57 1.96 -4.19 -19.04
#